data_AF-A0A1Y6LIA9-F1
#
_entry.id   AF-A0A1Y6LIA9-F1
#
_cell.length_a   1.000
_cell.length_b   1.000
_cell.length_c   1.000
_cell.angle_alpha   90.00
_cell.angle_beta   90.00
_cell.angle_gamma   90.00
#
_symmetry.space_group_name_H-M   'P 1'
#
loop_
_entity.id
_entity.type
_entity.pdbx_description
1 polymer ?
#
loop_
_entity_poly.entity_id
_entity_poly.type
_entity_poly.pdbx_seq_one_letter_code
_entity_poly.pdbx_strand_id
1 'polypeptide(L)'
;MYTLFPGKRVFLGSNVIALIGSLLCATAASSRMFVAGRAVTGVGFAGLLSGVFAVLNEVLPRQKRPVFAGSLACVESVAIIAAPIVGGALTQSLGWRWCFWRVVPAAGPSENTDNGRINLPIGAVSLTSIFFLFSDSPAAPRGHLSLRQKLQELDLISNCVFIPSLTALFLALSWAGTKYSWSDVKVIVLFVVFAVLMAAFLFNQHRRGDAAVLPFRILKNRSVVAGFYTTFTNSTTNVLEYYLPTYYQVVRSKTPSESGYLMVPILLGMMLGLFIHGVGTSTFGYYKPFMILGSIFMPIGAGLFVDAAVQTTLNPADVNLGTGVILFGQSIGPAVFIAVAHVILTNQLLSNLQDVVPDLSPAFLENNGLGNLKSGIPEQRWNDVFHAINESLTSTWFLTVALGGATLVGALLVQHRSVKQKRTSANSIRTQRRRLFCAP
;
A
#
# COMPACT_ATOMS: atom_id res chain seq x y z
N MET A 1 -5.63 15.44 -9.33
CA MET A 1 -6.71 16.14 -8.59
C MET A 1 -6.20 17.31 -7.77
N TYR A 2 -5.18 17.12 -6.91
CA TYR A 2 -4.60 18.19 -6.08
C TYR A 2 -4.02 19.39 -6.87
N THR A 3 -3.67 19.21 -8.15
CA THR A 3 -3.22 20.31 -9.03
C THR A 3 -4.36 21.13 -9.66
N LEU A 4 -5.59 20.61 -9.68
CA LEU A 4 -6.75 21.16 -10.41
C LEU A 4 -7.81 21.77 -9.48
N PHE A 5 -7.92 21.23 -8.27
CA PHE A 5 -8.91 21.61 -7.27
C PHE A 5 -8.20 22.09 -6.01
N PRO A 6 -8.85 22.92 -5.17
CA PRO A 6 -8.28 23.35 -3.90
C PRO A 6 -7.91 22.14 -3.04
N GLY A 7 -6.65 22.07 -2.60
CA GLY A 7 -6.12 20.91 -1.87
C GLY A 7 -6.95 20.56 -0.64
N LYS A 8 -7.44 21.56 0.11
CA LYS A 8 -8.33 21.39 1.26
C LYS A 8 -9.59 20.59 0.93
N ARG A 9 -10.26 20.90 -0.18
CA ARG A 9 -11.52 20.24 -0.58
C ARG A 9 -11.28 18.79 -1.01
N VAL A 10 -10.20 18.54 -1.76
CA VAL A 10 -9.85 17.19 -2.19
C VAL A 10 -9.46 16.32 -0.99
N PHE A 11 -8.71 16.87 -0.04
CA PHE A 11 -8.29 16.15 1.16
C PHE A 11 -9.48 15.83 2.09
N LEU A 12 -10.36 16.82 2.34
CA LEU A 12 -11.60 16.61 3.10
C LEU A 12 -12.53 15.61 2.42
N GLY A 13 -12.74 15.73 1.10
CA GLY A 13 -13.56 14.79 0.33
C GLY A 13 -13.03 13.35 0.41
N SER A 14 -11.71 13.19 0.29
CA SER A 14 -11.04 11.87 0.42
C SER A 14 -11.23 11.28 1.82
N ASN A 15 -11.14 12.10 2.87
CA ASN A 15 -11.41 11.69 4.25
C ASN A 15 -12.86 11.23 4.43
N VAL A 16 -13.84 12.02 3.96
CA VAL A 16 -15.26 11.64 4.01
C VAL A 16 -15.53 10.31 3.31
N ILE A 17 -14.97 10.11 2.11
CA ILE A 17 -15.10 8.85 1.37
C ILE A 17 -14.52 7.68 2.18
N ALA A 18 -13.34 7.86 2.79
CA ALA A 18 -12.74 6.83 3.64
C ALA A 18 -13.62 6.47 4.85
N LEU A 19 -14.24 7.47 5.50
CA LEU A 19 -15.13 7.24 6.64
C LEU A 19 -16.43 6.54 6.23
N ILE A 20 -16.99 6.87 5.06
CA ILE A 20 -18.18 6.18 4.52
C ILE A 20 -17.83 4.72 4.21
N GLY A 21 -16.67 4.45 3.60
CA GLY A 21 -16.22 3.08 3.35
C GLY A 21 -16.02 2.28 4.64
N SER A 22 -15.40 2.87 5.66
CA SER A 22 -15.25 2.23 6.97
C SER A 22 -16.60 1.93 7.61
N LEU A 23 -17.56 2.84 7.51
CA LEU A 23 -18.91 2.64 8.00
C LEU A 23 -19.60 1.45 7.32
N LEU A 24 -19.50 1.35 5.98
CA LEU A 24 -20.04 0.21 5.23
C LEU A 24 -19.40 -1.12 5.64
N CYS A 25 -18.10 -1.12 5.97
CA CYS A 25 -17.41 -2.30 6.49
C CYS A 25 -17.96 -2.71 7.87
N ALA A 26 -18.24 -1.74 8.73
CA ALA A 26 -18.69 -1.98 10.09
C ALA A 26 -20.13 -2.52 10.16
N THR A 27 -21.01 -1.99 9.30
CA THR A 27 -22.42 -2.41 9.21
C THR A 27 -22.66 -3.52 8.20
N ALA A 28 -21.60 -4.14 7.68
CA ALA A 28 -21.71 -5.16 6.65
C ALA A 28 -22.55 -6.36 7.13
N ALA A 29 -23.69 -6.56 6.48
CA ALA A 29 -24.57 -7.71 6.65
C ALA A 29 -24.26 -8.85 5.67
N SER A 30 -23.45 -8.60 4.63
CA SER A 30 -23.04 -9.59 3.64
C SER A 30 -21.59 -9.39 3.21
N SER A 31 -20.95 -10.46 2.73
CA SER A 31 -19.58 -10.41 2.19
C SER A 31 -19.44 -9.39 1.05
N ARG A 32 -20.43 -9.31 0.15
CA ARG A 32 -20.44 -8.34 -0.96
C ARG A 32 -20.47 -6.89 -0.46
N MET A 33 -21.26 -6.61 0.57
CA MET A 33 -21.31 -5.28 1.20
C MET A 33 -19.97 -4.92 1.85
N PHE A 34 -19.33 -5.88 2.53
CA PHE A 34 -18.02 -5.67 3.13
C PHE A 34 -16.94 -5.38 2.08
N VAL A 35 -16.91 -6.15 0.98
CA VAL A 35 -15.98 -5.93 -0.14
C VAL A 35 -16.20 -4.56 -0.79
N ALA A 36 -17.45 -4.17 -1.02
CA ALA A 36 -17.78 -2.84 -1.54
C ALA A 36 -17.33 -1.72 -0.58
N GLY A 37 -17.53 -1.89 0.72
CA GLY A 37 -17.04 -0.97 1.74
C GLY A 37 -15.51 -0.81 1.70
N ARG A 38 -14.77 -1.92 1.58
CA ARG A 38 -13.31 -1.90 1.45
C ARG A 38 -12.84 -1.19 0.18
N ALA A 39 -13.54 -1.36 -0.94
CA ALA A 39 -13.26 -0.63 -2.17
C ALA A 39 -13.43 0.88 -1.98
N VAL A 40 -14.52 1.32 -1.33
CA VAL A 40 -14.77 2.74 -1.02
C VAL A 40 -13.70 3.30 -0.08
N THR A 41 -13.33 2.57 0.98
CA THR A 41 -12.24 2.98 1.88
C THR A 41 -10.92 3.12 1.15
N GLY A 42 -10.61 2.18 0.25
CA GLY A 42 -9.39 2.21 -0.58
C GLY A 42 -9.31 3.46 -1.47
N VAL A 43 -10.42 3.86 -2.10
CA VAL A 43 -10.50 5.10 -2.89
C VAL A 43 -10.22 6.33 -2.03
N GLY A 44 -10.83 6.42 -0.85
CA GLY A 44 -10.58 7.51 0.09
C GLY A 44 -9.12 7.55 0.58
N PHE A 45 -8.56 6.38 0.92
CA PHE A 45 -7.17 6.26 1.37
C PHE A 45 -6.16 6.65 0.30
N ALA A 46 -6.37 6.27 -0.97
CA ALA A 46 -5.50 6.67 -2.08
C ALA A 46 -5.46 8.21 -2.24
N GLY A 47 -6.61 8.87 -2.08
CA GLY A 47 -6.73 10.32 -2.09
C GLY A 47 -6.02 10.99 -0.92
N LEU A 48 -6.09 10.40 0.28
CA LEU A 48 -5.39 10.89 1.47
C LEU A 48 -3.88 10.72 1.35
N LEU A 49 -3.40 9.53 0.96
CA LEU A 49 -1.97 9.24 0.83
C LEU A 49 -1.29 10.16 -0.18
N SER A 50 -1.90 10.34 -1.36
CA SER A 50 -1.40 11.30 -2.36
C SER A 50 -1.48 12.75 -1.87
N GLY A 51 -2.54 13.08 -1.12
CA GLY A 51 -2.78 14.41 -0.57
C GLY A 51 -1.77 14.86 0.47
N VAL A 52 -1.32 13.96 1.34
CA VAL A 52 -0.31 14.26 2.37
C VAL A 52 0.98 14.77 1.72
N PHE A 53 1.48 14.07 0.69
CA PHE A 53 2.68 14.49 -0.02
C PHE A 53 2.48 15.77 -0.85
N ALA A 54 1.30 15.96 -1.45
CA ALA A 54 0.98 17.18 -2.20
C ALA A 54 0.95 18.41 -1.29
N VAL A 55 0.23 18.33 -0.17
CA VAL A 55 0.14 19.37 0.85
C VAL A 55 1.51 19.69 1.45
N LEU A 56 2.30 18.66 1.78
CA LEU A 56 3.65 18.82 2.29
C LEU A 56 4.54 19.64 1.34
N ASN A 57 4.41 19.38 0.03
CA ASN A 57 5.16 20.08 -1.00
C ASN A 57 4.69 21.52 -1.22
N GLU A 58 3.42 21.84 -0.94
CA GLU A 58 2.88 23.20 -1.05
C GLU A 58 3.23 24.08 0.15
N VAL A 59 3.12 23.53 1.36
CA VAL A 59 3.28 24.31 2.61
C VAL A 59 4.75 24.52 2.96
N LEU A 60 5.65 23.59 2.60
CA LEU A 60 7.03 23.62 3.07
C LEU A 60 8.06 24.01 1.98
N PRO A 61 9.03 24.88 2.32
CA PRO A 61 10.19 25.13 1.49
C PRO A 61 11.04 23.86 1.34
N ARG A 62 11.67 23.68 0.17
CA ARG A 62 12.38 22.44 -0.22
C ARG A 62 13.34 21.89 0.83
N GLN A 63 13.99 22.76 1.61
CA GLN A 63 14.97 22.36 2.63
C GLN A 63 14.35 21.70 3.87
N LYS A 64 13.09 22.03 4.21
CA LYS A 64 12.40 21.50 5.40
C LYS A 64 11.56 20.26 5.10
N ARG A 65 11.27 19.98 3.83
CA ARG A 65 10.45 18.82 3.39
C ARG A 65 10.96 17.48 3.92
N PRO A 66 12.28 17.18 3.92
CA PRO A 66 12.78 15.89 4.42
C PRO A 66 12.51 15.68 5.92
N VAL A 67 12.60 16.74 6.73
CA VAL A 67 12.37 16.66 8.18
C VAL A 67 10.92 16.32 8.48
N PHE A 68 9.98 17.03 7.84
CA PHE A 68 8.55 16.77 8.04
C PHE A 68 8.08 15.46 7.38
N ALA A 69 8.66 15.08 6.23
CA ALA A 69 8.43 13.76 5.65
C ALA A 69 8.89 12.65 6.61
N GLY A 70 10.04 12.84 7.28
CA GLY A 70 10.51 11.93 8.33
C GLY A 70 9.56 11.87 9.53
N SER A 71 9.02 13.02 9.99
CA SER A 71 8.02 13.04 11.05
C SER A 71 6.74 12.29 10.69
N LEU A 72 6.26 12.44 9.45
CA LEU A 72 5.10 11.70 8.94
C LEU A 72 5.36 10.19 8.94
N ALA A 73 6.53 9.76 8.48
CA ALA A 73 6.93 8.35 8.50
C ALA A 73 7.03 7.78 9.93
N CYS A 74 7.46 8.58 10.90
CA CYS A 74 7.46 8.16 12.31
C CYS A 74 6.03 7.95 12.84
N VAL A 75 5.11 8.89 12.55
CA VAL A 75 3.70 8.77 12.95
C VAL A 75 3.06 7.54 12.31
N GLU A 76 3.33 7.31 11.03
CA GLU A 76 2.88 6.12 10.31
C GLU A 76 3.42 4.83 10.94
N SER A 77 4.71 4.79 11.29
CA SER A 77 5.33 3.61 11.92
C SER A 77 4.69 3.28 13.28
N VAL A 78 4.42 4.30 14.09
CA VAL A 78 3.70 4.12 15.37
C VAL A 78 2.29 3.58 15.14
N ALA A 79 1.58 4.10 14.13
CA ALA A 79 0.25 3.62 13.78
C ALA A 79 0.27 2.15 13.30
N ILE A 80 1.27 1.76 12.50
CA ILE A 80 1.47 0.38 12.05
C ILE A 80 1.69 -0.57 13.24
N ILE A 81 2.54 -0.20 14.20
CA ILE A 81 2.79 -1.01 15.41
C ILE A 81 1.53 -1.13 16.28
N ALA A 82 0.79 -0.03 16.44
CA ALA A 82 -0.42 -0.01 17.24
C ALA A 82 -1.57 -0.83 16.62
N ALA A 83 -1.64 -0.91 15.29
CA ALA A 83 -2.78 -1.49 14.58
C ALA A 83 -3.06 -2.98 14.92
N PRO A 84 -2.09 -3.91 14.89
CA PRO A 84 -2.35 -5.31 15.28
C PRO A 84 -2.67 -5.48 16.76
N ILE A 85 -2.09 -4.66 17.65
CA ILE A 85 -2.31 -4.73 19.09
C ILE A 85 -3.74 -4.31 19.41
N VAL A 86 -4.13 -3.12 18.94
CA VAL A 86 -5.47 -2.57 19.15
C VAL A 86 -6.50 -3.42 18.42
N GLY A 87 -6.22 -3.81 17.17
CA GLY A 87 -7.11 -4.67 16.38
C GLY A 87 -7.31 -6.05 16.99
N GLY A 88 -6.26 -6.68 17.51
CA GLY A 88 -6.31 -7.96 18.20
C GLY A 88 -7.13 -7.90 19.49
N ALA A 89 -6.89 -6.88 20.31
CA ALA A 89 -7.64 -6.65 21.55
C ALA A 89 -9.13 -6.37 21.29
N LEU A 90 -9.45 -5.54 20.29
CA LEU A 90 -10.83 -5.24 19.88
C LEU A 90 -11.56 -6.48 19.34
N THR A 91 -10.88 -7.26 18.50
CA THR A 91 -11.46 -8.47 17.90
C THR A 91 -11.80 -9.52 18.96
N GLN A 92 -10.96 -9.66 19.98
CA GLN A 92 -11.17 -10.62 21.06
C GLN A 92 -12.28 -10.21 22.05
N SER A 93 -12.38 -8.91 22.38
CA SER A 93 -13.31 -8.43 23.42
C SER A 93 -14.68 -8.08 22.87
N LEU A 94 -14.73 -7.27 21.81
CA LEU A 94 -15.95 -6.64 21.30
C LEU A 94 -16.36 -7.22 19.94
N GLY A 95 -15.43 -7.85 19.23
CA GLY A 95 -15.62 -8.46 17.91
C GLY A 95 -15.05 -7.60 16.77
N TRP A 96 -14.85 -8.22 15.60
CA TRP A 96 -14.13 -7.60 14.46
C TRP A 96 -14.81 -6.33 13.90
N ARG A 97 -16.13 -6.17 14.07
CA ARG A 97 -16.88 -5.00 13.57
C ARG A 97 -16.42 -3.71 14.25
N TRP A 98 -15.91 -3.79 15.47
CA TRP A 98 -15.41 -2.65 16.23
C TRP A 98 -14.11 -2.08 15.69
N CYS A 99 -13.38 -2.87 14.89
CA CYS A 99 -12.27 -2.34 14.10
C CYS A 99 -12.74 -1.33 13.04
N PHE A 100 -14.04 -1.19 12.74
CA PHE A 100 -14.54 -0.31 11.66
C PHE A 100 -15.61 0.71 12.10
N TRP A 101 -16.14 0.63 13.32
CA TRP A 101 -17.44 1.20 13.73
C TRP A 101 -17.52 2.74 13.93
N ARG A 102 -18.72 3.28 13.61
CA ARG A 102 -19.26 4.63 13.91
C ARG A 102 -20.47 4.55 14.86
N VAL A 103 -20.62 5.51 15.78
CA VAL A 103 -21.92 5.79 16.43
C VAL A 103 -22.99 6.15 15.39
N VAL A 104 -23.91 5.22 15.12
CA VAL A 104 -25.30 5.56 14.80
C VAL A 104 -26.06 5.30 16.09
N PRO A 105 -26.85 6.25 16.63
CA PRO A 105 -27.78 5.93 17.70
C PRO A 105 -28.78 4.94 17.10
N ALA A 106 -28.70 3.67 17.50
CA ALA A 106 -29.85 2.81 17.36
C ALA A 106 -30.94 3.47 18.20
N ALA A 107 -31.98 3.98 17.55
CA ALA A 107 -33.23 4.28 18.24
C ALA A 107 -33.79 2.93 18.71
N GLY A 108 -33.44 2.55 19.93
CA GLY A 108 -33.86 1.32 20.58
C GLY A 108 -33.40 1.36 22.04
N PRO A 109 -34.31 1.31 23.02
CA PRO A 109 -33.95 1.30 24.43
C PRO A 109 -33.61 -0.14 24.81
N SER A 110 -32.32 -0.44 24.95
CA SER A 110 -31.90 -1.54 25.81
C SER A 110 -30.57 -1.21 26.48
N GLU A 111 -30.60 -1.33 27.79
CA GLU A 111 -29.63 -0.94 28.80
C GLU A 111 -28.22 -1.54 28.61
N ASN A 112 -27.25 -0.75 29.10
CA ASN A 112 -25.98 -1.16 29.69
C ASN A 112 -24.99 -1.95 28.82
N THR A 113 -24.17 -1.24 28.04
CA THR A 113 -22.76 -1.63 27.82
C THR A 113 -21.90 -0.38 27.66
N ASP A 114 -20.97 -0.20 28.60
CA ASP A 114 -20.05 0.91 28.71
C ASP A 114 -19.11 1.07 27.49
N ASN A 115 -19.15 2.27 26.93
CA ASN A 115 -18.08 3.09 26.34
C ASN A 115 -16.78 2.41 25.87
N GLY A 116 -16.73 2.02 24.59
CA GLY A 116 -15.50 1.75 23.84
C GLY A 116 -15.64 2.06 22.34
N ARG A 117 -15.38 3.31 21.93
CA ARG A 117 -15.60 3.82 20.55
C ARG A 117 -14.27 4.34 19.99
N ILE A 118 -13.54 3.59 19.16
CA ILE A 118 -12.11 3.92 18.89
C ILE A 118 -11.81 4.37 17.46
N ASN A 119 -12.26 3.67 16.40
CA ASN A 119 -11.67 3.92 15.08
C ASN A 119 -12.23 5.18 14.36
N LEU A 120 -13.55 5.42 14.42
CA LEU A 120 -14.14 6.58 13.72
C LEU A 120 -14.06 7.94 14.44
N PRO A 121 -13.98 8.04 15.78
CA PRO A 121 -13.70 9.32 16.45
C PRO A 121 -12.38 9.91 16.00
N ILE A 122 -11.34 9.09 15.78
CA ILE A 122 -10.05 9.55 15.25
C ILE A 122 -10.23 10.14 13.84
N GLY A 123 -11.01 9.47 12.99
CA GLY A 123 -11.38 9.97 11.68
C GLY A 123 -12.15 11.30 11.71
N ALA A 124 -13.14 11.42 12.59
CA ALA A 124 -13.91 12.65 12.79
C ALA A 124 -13.07 13.79 13.37
N VAL A 125 -12.18 13.50 14.33
CA VAL A 125 -11.21 14.44 14.89
C VAL A 125 -10.25 14.91 13.81
N SER A 126 -9.76 14.01 12.95
CA SER A 126 -8.91 14.42 11.83
C SER A 126 -9.66 15.36 10.88
N LEU A 127 -10.93 15.07 10.59
CA LEU A 127 -11.76 15.87 9.69
C LEU A 127 -12.05 17.27 10.25
N THR A 128 -12.38 17.37 11.54
CA THR A 128 -12.58 18.67 12.21
C THR A 128 -11.27 19.44 12.33
N SER A 129 -10.17 18.76 12.67
CA SER A 129 -8.83 19.37 12.73
C SER A 129 -8.44 19.97 11.37
N ILE A 130 -8.64 19.23 10.28
CA ILE A 130 -8.36 19.72 8.93
C ILE A 130 -9.29 20.88 8.57
N PHE A 131 -10.56 20.80 8.94
CA PHE A 131 -11.53 21.85 8.63
C PHE A 131 -11.14 23.20 9.27
N PHE A 132 -10.74 23.18 10.54
CA PHE A 132 -10.43 24.38 11.32
C PHE A 132 -8.96 24.85 11.21
N LEU A 133 -7.98 23.95 11.24
CA LEU A 133 -6.56 24.32 11.23
C LEU A 133 -5.98 24.48 9.83
N PHE A 134 -6.56 23.82 8.81
CA PHE A 134 -6.04 23.91 7.45
C PHE A 134 -6.62 25.15 6.76
N SER A 135 -5.86 26.25 6.74
CA SER A 135 -6.19 27.43 5.95
C SER A 135 -6.25 27.08 4.47
N ASP A 136 -7.13 27.76 3.72
CA ASP A 136 -7.27 27.53 2.28
C ASP A 136 -5.90 27.72 1.60
N SER A 137 -5.37 26.64 1.01
CA SER A 137 -4.13 26.69 0.23
C SER A 137 -4.30 27.75 -0.86
N PRO A 138 -3.25 28.54 -1.19
CA PRO A 138 -3.31 29.47 -2.33
C PRO A 138 -3.85 28.74 -3.56
N ALA A 139 -4.67 29.44 -4.34
CA ALA A 139 -5.43 28.87 -5.46
C ALA A 139 -4.61 27.86 -6.25
N ALA A 140 -5.19 26.66 -6.49
CA ALA A 140 -4.50 25.57 -7.19
C ALA A 140 -3.80 26.11 -8.46
N PRO A 141 -2.58 25.66 -8.80
CA PRO A 141 -1.79 26.22 -9.91
C PRO A 141 -2.54 26.30 -11.24
N ARG A 142 -3.53 25.43 -11.47
CA ARG A 142 -4.41 25.42 -12.65
C ARG A 142 -5.89 25.64 -12.32
N GLY A 143 -6.17 26.32 -11.20
CA GLY A 143 -7.51 26.56 -10.68
C GLY A 143 -8.40 27.38 -11.63
N HIS A 144 -7.81 28.21 -12.50
CA HIS A 144 -8.48 29.08 -13.46
C HIS A 144 -9.14 28.34 -14.64
N LEU A 145 -8.87 27.04 -14.82
CA LEU A 145 -9.41 26.28 -15.94
C LEU A 145 -10.91 26.05 -15.78
N SER A 146 -11.66 26.09 -16.89
CA SER A 146 -13.07 25.73 -16.89
C SER A 146 -13.28 24.28 -16.45
N LEU A 147 -14.45 23.94 -15.89
CA LEU A 147 -14.75 22.56 -15.46
C LEU A 147 -14.55 21.54 -16.59
N ARG A 148 -14.87 21.92 -17.83
CA ARG A 148 -14.67 21.07 -19.03
C ARG A 148 -13.19 20.80 -19.30
N GLN A 149 -12.32 21.82 -19.17
CA GLN A 149 -10.87 21.66 -19.31
C GLN A 149 -10.28 20.84 -18.15
N LYS A 150 -10.76 21.05 -16.92
CA LYS A 150 -10.36 20.23 -15.77
C LYS A 150 -10.72 18.75 -15.95
N LEU A 151 -11.90 18.46 -16.51
CA LEU A 151 -12.35 17.11 -16.84
C LEU A 151 -11.57 16.48 -18.00
N GLN A 152 -11.02 17.28 -18.93
CA GLN A 152 -10.15 16.80 -20.00
C GLN A 152 -8.72 16.49 -19.51
N GLU A 153 -8.19 17.29 -18.57
CA GLU A 153 -6.90 17.05 -17.92
C GLU A 153 -6.93 15.86 -16.95
N LEU A 154 -8.05 15.64 -16.27
CA LEU A 154 -8.32 14.35 -15.64
C LEU A 154 -8.44 13.32 -16.76
N ASP A 155 -7.42 12.50 -16.96
CA ASP A 155 -7.43 11.44 -17.97
C ASP A 155 -8.42 10.31 -17.60
N LEU A 156 -9.71 10.64 -17.59
CA LEU A 156 -10.81 9.79 -17.16
C LEU A 156 -10.91 8.56 -18.04
N ILE A 157 -10.68 8.72 -19.35
CA ILE A 157 -10.68 7.61 -20.31
C ILE A 157 -9.63 6.58 -19.92
N SER A 158 -8.38 7.00 -19.71
CA SER A 158 -7.34 6.07 -19.28
C SER A 158 -7.66 5.42 -17.94
N ASN A 159 -8.20 6.16 -16.96
CA ASN A 159 -8.58 5.58 -15.66
C ASN A 159 -9.74 4.57 -15.79
N CYS A 160 -10.74 4.85 -16.63
CA CYS A 160 -11.87 3.95 -16.90
C CYS A 160 -11.47 2.68 -17.66
N VAL A 161 -10.36 2.69 -18.40
CA VAL A 161 -9.80 1.49 -19.05
C VAL A 161 -8.85 0.75 -18.10
N PHE A 162 -8.03 1.50 -17.36
CA PHE A 162 -6.99 0.95 -16.50
C PHE A 162 -7.53 0.21 -15.29
N ILE A 163 -8.50 0.79 -14.58
CA ILE A 163 -9.06 0.17 -13.36
C ILE A 163 -9.69 -1.20 -13.69
N PRO A 164 -10.59 -1.33 -14.70
CA PRO A 164 -11.13 -2.64 -15.07
C PRO A 164 -10.07 -3.62 -15.56
N SER A 165 -9.00 -3.16 -16.24
CA SER A 165 -7.91 -4.04 -16.64
C SER A 165 -7.24 -4.70 -15.43
N LEU A 166 -6.89 -3.92 -14.40
CA LEU A 166 -6.30 -4.45 -13.17
C LEU A 166 -7.28 -5.33 -12.40
N THR A 167 -8.57 -4.95 -12.36
CA THR A 167 -9.60 -5.79 -11.76
C THR A 167 -9.71 -7.15 -12.47
N ALA A 168 -9.67 -7.18 -13.80
CA ALA A 168 -9.68 -8.42 -14.57
C ALA A 168 -8.46 -9.29 -14.27
N LEU A 169 -7.26 -8.69 -14.18
CA LEU A 169 -6.04 -9.39 -13.79
C LEU A 169 -6.15 -10.02 -12.40
N PHE A 170 -6.57 -9.24 -11.40
CA PHE A 170 -6.69 -9.75 -10.03
C PHE A 170 -7.77 -10.81 -9.89
N LEU A 171 -8.87 -10.68 -10.62
CA LEU A 171 -9.93 -11.68 -10.64
C LEU A 171 -9.45 -12.98 -11.30
N ALA A 172 -8.72 -12.88 -12.42
CA ALA A 172 -8.10 -14.03 -13.08
C ALA A 172 -7.15 -14.76 -12.13
N LEU A 173 -6.23 -14.03 -11.50
CA LEU A 173 -5.28 -14.59 -10.54
C LEU A 173 -5.99 -15.20 -9.34
N SER A 174 -7.03 -14.56 -8.80
CA SER A 174 -7.74 -15.08 -7.62
C SER A 174 -8.55 -16.35 -7.90
N TRP A 175 -9.09 -16.51 -9.11
CA TRP A 175 -9.94 -17.65 -9.48
C TRP A 175 -9.17 -18.80 -10.12
N ALA A 176 -8.03 -18.51 -10.75
CA ALA A 176 -7.21 -19.50 -11.40
C ALA A 176 -6.63 -20.49 -10.38
N GLY A 177 -6.90 -21.78 -10.60
CA GLY A 177 -6.42 -22.87 -9.74
C GLY A 177 -7.25 -23.10 -8.49
N THR A 178 -8.03 -22.12 -8.02
CA THR A 178 -8.85 -22.24 -6.80
C THR A 178 -10.31 -22.57 -7.10
N LYS A 179 -10.95 -21.78 -7.98
CA LYS A 179 -12.37 -21.90 -8.35
C LYS A 179 -12.56 -22.49 -9.73
N TYR A 180 -11.69 -22.12 -10.66
CA TYR A 180 -11.68 -22.61 -12.02
C TYR A 180 -10.29 -23.12 -12.37
N SER A 181 -10.22 -24.17 -13.20
CA SER A 181 -8.93 -24.64 -13.71
C SER A 181 -8.25 -23.55 -14.55
N TRP A 182 -6.91 -23.58 -14.62
CA TRP A 182 -6.13 -22.66 -15.44
C TRP A 182 -6.52 -22.69 -16.92
N SER A 183 -7.04 -23.82 -17.39
CA SER A 183 -7.52 -24.00 -18.77
C SER A 183 -8.99 -23.63 -18.99
N ASP A 184 -9.71 -23.19 -17.95
CA ASP A 184 -11.11 -22.79 -18.09
C ASP A 184 -11.21 -21.52 -18.94
N VAL A 185 -12.18 -21.51 -19.85
CA VAL A 185 -12.50 -20.38 -20.73
C VAL A 185 -12.65 -19.08 -19.94
N LYS A 186 -13.26 -19.11 -18.74
CA LYS A 186 -13.47 -17.91 -17.92
C LYS A 186 -12.15 -17.25 -17.47
N VAL A 187 -11.17 -18.06 -17.08
CA VAL A 187 -9.85 -17.56 -16.63
C VAL A 187 -9.09 -16.99 -17.82
N ILE A 188 -9.08 -17.71 -18.95
CA ILE A 188 -8.43 -17.27 -20.19
C ILE A 188 -9.05 -15.97 -20.69
N VAL A 189 -10.39 -15.86 -20.69
CA VAL A 189 -11.11 -14.63 -21.09
C VAL A 189 -10.71 -13.46 -20.22
N LEU A 190 -10.59 -13.61 -18.90
CA LEU A 190 -10.15 -12.52 -18.02
C LEU A 190 -8.72 -12.06 -18.32
N PHE A 191 -7.79 -12.99 -18.62
CA PHE A 191 -6.44 -12.62 -19.06
C PHE A 191 -6.42 -11.92 -20.43
N VAL A 192 -7.25 -12.36 -21.37
CA VAL A 192 -7.39 -11.70 -22.69
C VAL A 192 -7.98 -10.30 -22.52
N VAL A 193 -9.03 -10.14 -21.71
CA VAL A 193 -9.64 -8.83 -21.40
C VAL A 193 -8.62 -7.90 -20.76
N PHE A 194 -7.83 -8.40 -19.80
CA PHE A 194 -6.72 -7.64 -19.24
C PHE A 194 -5.73 -7.19 -20.31
N ALA A 195 -5.26 -8.10 -21.17
CA ALA A 195 -4.30 -7.78 -22.22
C ALA A 195 -4.82 -6.74 -23.22
N VAL A 196 -6.08 -6.88 -23.65
CA VAL A 196 -6.73 -5.94 -24.59
C VAL A 196 -6.92 -4.56 -23.95
N LEU A 197 -7.44 -4.49 -22.72
CA LEU A 197 -7.63 -3.21 -22.02
C LEU A 197 -6.30 -2.54 -21.67
N MET A 198 -5.30 -3.33 -21.27
CA MET A 198 -3.95 -2.81 -21.02
C MET A 198 -3.31 -2.27 -22.30
N ALA A 199 -3.46 -2.97 -23.43
CA ALA A 199 -2.99 -2.48 -24.73
C ALA A 199 -3.70 -1.18 -25.15
N ALA A 200 -5.02 -1.09 -24.93
CA ALA A 200 -5.79 0.13 -25.19
C ALA A 200 -5.34 1.29 -24.29
N PHE A 201 -5.06 1.04 -23.02
CA PHE A 201 -4.50 2.02 -22.10
C PHE A 201 -3.12 2.50 -22.58
N LEU A 202 -2.21 1.59 -22.90
CA LEU A 202 -0.86 1.94 -23.38
C LEU A 202 -0.90 2.72 -24.70
N PHE A 203 -1.80 2.35 -25.62
CA PHE A 203 -2.03 3.09 -26.86
C PHE A 203 -2.55 4.51 -26.60
N ASN A 204 -3.52 4.67 -25.69
CA ASN A 204 -4.03 5.99 -25.33
C ASN A 204 -2.97 6.85 -24.63
N GLN A 205 -2.14 6.27 -23.75
CA GLN A 205 -1.01 6.97 -23.14
C GLN A 205 0.04 7.37 -24.18
N HIS A 206 0.31 6.51 -25.18
CA HIS A 206 1.24 6.83 -26.25
C HIS A 206 0.75 8.00 -27.10
N ARG A 207 -0.54 8.00 -27.44
CA ARG A 207 -1.18 9.09 -28.20
C ARG A 207 -1.20 10.42 -27.44
N ARG A 208 -1.33 10.40 -26.11
CA ARG A 208 -1.39 11.62 -25.27
C ARG A 208 -0.03 12.25 -24.97
N GLY A 209 1.09 11.56 -25.22
CA GLY A 209 2.43 12.13 -25.12
C GLY A 209 2.75 12.70 -23.74
N ASP A 210 3.02 14.01 -23.65
CA ASP A 210 3.36 14.69 -22.39
C ASP A 210 2.15 15.07 -21.51
N ALA A 211 0.93 14.99 -22.06
CA ALA A 211 -0.32 15.14 -21.29
C ALA A 211 -0.81 13.80 -20.71
N ALA A 212 -0.06 12.72 -20.94
CA ALA A 212 -0.27 11.41 -20.35
C ALA A 212 -0.19 11.45 -18.82
N VAL A 213 -0.97 10.59 -18.15
CA VAL A 213 -0.81 10.34 -16.71
C VAL A 213 0.58 9.78 -16.41
N LEU A 214 1.11 8.99 -17.35
CA LEU A 214 2.38 8.30 -17.21
C LEU A 214 3.23 8.51 -18.47
N PRO A 215 3.89 9.67 -18.60
CA PRO A 215 4.67 10.02 -19.78
C PRO A 215 5.89 9.10 -19.93
N PHE A 216 6.05 8.53 -21.12
CA PHE A 216 7.11 7.57 -21.43
C PHE A 216 8.54 8.09 -21.17
N ARG A 217 8.73 9.41 -21.16
CA ARG A 217 10.03 10.04 -20.81
C ARG A 217 10.50 9.66 -19.39
N ILE A 218 9.56 9.51 -18.45
CA ILE A 218 9.87 9.15 -17.06
C ILE A 218 10.15 7.65 -16.95
N LEU A 219 9.42 6.81 -17.70
CA LEU A 219 9.69 5.37 -17.80
C LEU A 219 11.02 5.03 -18.48
N LYS A 220 11.62 5.95 -19.26
CA LYS A 220 12.98 5.74 -19.80
C LYS A 220 14.07 5.95 -18.75
N ASN A 221 13.77 6.55 -17.61
CA ASN A 221 14.78 6.76 -16.58
C ASN A 221 15.04 5.47 -15.81
N ARG A 222 16.27 4.96 -15.91
CA ARG A 222 16.73 3.73 -15.24
C ARG A 222 16.43 3.72 -13.74
N SER A 223 16.56 4.85 -13.05
CA SER A 223 16.27 4.91 -11.60
C SER A 223 14.79 4.73 -11.29
N VAL A 224 13.89 5.20 -12.17
CA VAL A 224 12.44 5.03 -12.00
C VAL A 224 12.04 3.60 -12.28
N VAL A 225 12.57 2.98 -13.34
CA VAL A 225 12.29 1.57 -13.68
C VAL A 225 12.82 0.63 -12.59
N ALA A 226 14.09 0.81 -12.20
CA ALA A 226 14.69 0.02 -11.12
C ALA A 226 13.95 0.24 -9.81
N GLY A 227 13.55 1.48 -9.54
CA GLY A 227 12.73 1.82 -8.37
C GLY A 227 11.38 1.12 -8.36
N PHE A 228 10.63 1.23 -9.45
CA PHE A 228 9.32 0.58 -9.60
C PHE A 228 9.43 -0.93 -9.44
N TYR A 229 10.42 -1.54 -10.08
CA TYR A 229 10.65 -2.98 -9.97
C TYR A 229 10.97 -3.37 -8.51
N THR A 230 11.84 -2.62 -7.83
CA THR A 230 12.20 -2.87 -6.42
C THR A 230 10.98 -2.72 -5.49
N THR A 231 10.14 -1.69 -5.65
CA THR A 231 8.95 -1.52 -4.81
C THR A 231 7.86 -2.54 -5.13
N PHE A 232 7.73 -2.94 -6.40
CA PHE A 232 6.83 -4.00 -6.82
C PHE A 232 7.20 -5.35 -6.19
N THR A 233 8.50 -5.71 -6.17
CA THR A 233 8.98 -6.97 -5.59
C THR A 233 9.11 -6.96 -4.07
N ASN A 234 9.25 -5.78 -3.44
CA ASN A 234 9.32 -5.60 -1.97
C ASN A 234 8.03 -6.04 -1.23
N SER A 235 7.02 -6.50 -1.97
CA SER A 235 5.80 -7.15 -1.48
C SER A 235 6.01 -8.34 -0.53
N THR A 236 7.24 -8.87 -0.42
CA THR A 236 7.66 -9.86 0.59
C THR A 236 7.12 -9.54 1.99
N THR A 237 7.29 -8.30 2.46
CA THR A 237 6.83 -7.88 3.80
C THR A 237 5.32 -7.96 3.93
N ASN A 238 4.60 -7.49 2.91
CA ASN A 238 3.14 -7.42 2.93
C ASN A 238 2.52 -8.82 2.91
N VAL A 239 3.10 -9.76 2.16
CA VAL A 239 2.67 -11.16 2.16
C VAL A 239 2.93 -11.80 3.52
N LEU A 240 4.09 -11.54 4.12
CA LEU A 240 4.41 -12.03 5.46
C LEU A 240 3.44 -11.47 6.50
N GLU A 241 3.23 -10.15 6.55
CA GLU A 241 2.29 -9.48 7.47
C GLU A 241 0.84 -9.98 7.30
N TYR A 242 0.44 -10.32 6.07
CA TYR A 242 -0.90 -10.82 5.79
C TYR A 242 -1.13 -12.23 6.37
N TYR A 243 -0.18 -13.15 6.22
CA TYR A 243 -0.36 -14.56 6.61
C TYR A 243 0.22 -14.92 7.97
N LEU A 244 1.13 -14.11 8.54
CA LEU A 244 1.78 -14.39 9.83
C LEU A 244 0.79 -14.40 11.00
N PRO A 245 -0.23 -13.50 11.07
CA PRO A 245 -1.29 -13.62 12.07
C PRO A 245 -2.08 -14.92 11.95
N THR A 246 -2.37 -15.37 10.72
CA THR A 246 -3.04 -16.65 10.47
C THR A 246 -2.18 -17.82 10.95
N TYR A 247 -0.87 -17.79 10.74
CA TYR A 247 0.05 -18.79 11.27
C TYR A 247 0.03 -18.84 12.81
N TYR A 248 0.08 -17.69 13.48
CA TYR A 248 0.02 -17.67 14.95
C TYR A 248 -1.33 -18.13 15.51
N GLN A 249 -2.43 -17.74 14.89
CA GLN A 249 -3.76 -18.10 15.36
C GLN A 249 -4.10 -19.55 15.05
N VAL A 250 -3.83 -20.00 13.82
CA VAL A 250 -4.20 -21.34 13.36
C VAL A 250 -3.17 -22.36 13.79
N VAL A 251 -1.87 -22.20 13.50
CA VAL A 251 -0.84 -23.22 13.80
C VAL A 251 -0.41 -23.18 15.25
N ARG A 252 -0.14 -21.99 15.80
CA ARG A 252 0.32 -21.83 17.19
C ARG A 252 -0.84 -21.75 18.20
N SER A 253 -2.08 -21.85 17.75
CA SER A 253 -3.30 -21.77 18.58
C SER A 253 -3.32 -20.55 19.51
N LYS A 254 -2.77 -19.41 19.04
CA LYS A 254 -2.75 -18.15 19.78
C LYS A 254 -4.05 -17.37 19.59
N THR A 255 -4.43 -16.62 20.61
CA THR A 255 -5.56 -15.69 20.50
C THR A 255 -5.23 -14.53 19.54
N PRO A 256 -6.24 -13.82 19.00
CA PRO A 256 -6.00 -12.65 18.15
C PRO A 256 -5.15 -11.56 18.82
N SER A 257 -5.29 -11.33 20.13
CA SER A 257 -4.48 -10.36 20.86
C SER A 257 -3.02 -10.81 20.97
N GLU A 258 -2.76 -12.06 21.39
CA GLU A 258 -1.42 -12.66 21.43
C GLU A 258 -0.75 -12.62 20.06
N SER A 259 -1.48 -12.94 18.98
CA SER A 259 -0.98 -12.84 17.62
C SER A 259 -0.56 -11.41 17.27
N GLY A 260 -1.31 -10.40 17.73
CA GLY A 260 -0.95 -8.99 17.55
C GLY A 260 0.34 -8.60 18.29
N TYR A 261 0.52 -9.07 19.53
CA TYR A 261 1.76 -8.85 20.28
C TYR A 261 2.98 -9.53 19.63
N LEU A 262 2.79 -10.71 19.05
CA LEU A 262 3.86 -11.43 18.35
C LEU A 262 4.27 -10.76 17.02
N MET A 263 3.47 -9.83 16.48
CA MET A 263 3.88 -8.96 15.35
C MET A 263 4.82 -7.83 15.78
N VAL A 264 4.87 -7.47 17.07
CA VAL A 264 5.61 -6.27 17.52
C VAL A 264 7.10 -6.30 17.15
N PRO A 265 7.85 -7.41 17.29
CA PRO A 265 9.27 -7.44 16.94
C PRO A 265 9.54 -7.13 15.47
N ILE A 266 8.72 -7.63 14.54
CA ILE A 266 8.92 -7.38 13.11
C ILE A 266 8.61 -5.92 12.76
N LEU A 267 7.57 -5.34 13.36
CA LEU A 267 7.18 -3.95 13.13
C LEU A 267 8.17 -2.96 13.77
N LEU A 268 8.70 -3.28 14.95
CA LEU A 268 9.78 -2.51 15.58
C LEU A 268 11.07 -2.59 14.75
N GLY A 269 11.42 -3.77 14.23
CA GLY A 269 12.56 -3.94 13.33
C GLY A 269 12.43 -3.07 12.08
N MET A 270 11.23 -3.01 11.49
CA MET A 270 10.92 -2.14 10.36
C MET A 270 11.08 -0.65 10.72
N MET A 271 10.56 -0.21 11.88
CA MET A 271 10.70 1.16 12.36
C MET A 271 12.17 1.56 12.60
N LEU A 272 12.96 0.68 13.21
CA LEU A 272 14.40 0.91 13.42
C LEU A 272 15.14 0.98 12.08
N GLY A 273 14.82 0.11 11.13
CA GLY A 273 15.37 0.15 9.77
C GLY A 273 15.09 1.47 9.05
N LEU A 274 13.86 1.98 9.17
CA LEU A 274 13.47 3.30 8.66
C LEU A 274 14.29 4.44 9.28
N PHE A 275 14.48 4.39 10.60
CA PHE A 275 15.24 5.40 11.32
C PHE A 275 16.73 5.38 10.92
N ILE A 276 17.36 4.20 10.92
CA ILE A 276 18.75 4.00 10.48
C ILE A 276 18.93 4.49 9.04
N HIS A 277 17.96 4.24 8.17
CA HIS A 277 17.98 4.75 6.80
C HIS A 277 17.90 6.28 6.74
N GLY A 278 16.96 6.91 7.44
CA GLY A 278 16.79 8.36 7.42
C GLY A 278 18.03 9.09 7.93
N VAL A 279 18.60 8.62 9.05
CA VAL A 279 19.85 9.17 9.61
C VAL A 279 21.04 8.84 8.73
N GLY A 280 21.15 7.61 8.23
CA GLY A 280 22.27 7.17 7.39
C GLY A 280 22.32 7.91 6.06
N THR A 281 21.22 8.00 5.33
CA THR A 281 21.18 8.71 4.04
C THR A 281 21.44 10.20 4.18
N SER A 282 20.93 10.84 5.24
CA SER A 282 21.19 12.27 5.51
C SER A 282 22.66 12.52 5.89
N THR A 283 23.27 11.61 6.66
CA THR A 283 24.66 11.76 7.13
C THR A 283 25.66 11.46 6.01
N PHE A 284 25.55 10.28 5.39
CA PHE A 284 26.50 9.81 4.38
C PHE A 284 26.25 10.42 3.00
N GLY A 285 25.01 10.81 2.69
CA GLY A 285 24.67 11.47 1.43
C GLY A 285 24.61 10.54 0.21
N TYR A 286 24.66 9.22 0.40
CA TYR A 286 24.49 8.20 -0.64
C TYR A 286 23.40 7.22 -0.25
N TYR A 287 22.48 6.89 -1.16
CA TYR A 287 21.36 5.97 -0.89
C TYR A 287 21.65 4.52 -1.28
N LYS A 288 22.42 4.27 -2.36
CA LYS A 288 22.63 2.92 -2.91
C LYS A 288 23.24 1.90 -1.93
N PRO A 289 24.24 2.24 -1.09
CA PRO A 289 24.78 1.28 -0.11
C PRO A 289 23.71 0.81 0.90
N PHE A 290 22.84 1.72 1.34
CA PHE A 290 21.71 1.40 2.21
C PHE A 290 20.65 0.55 1.50
N MET A 291 20.45 0.74 0.19
CA MET A 291 19.58 -0.12 -0.61
C MET A 291 20.07 -1.57 -0.68
N ILE A 292 21.37 -1.75 -0.89
CA ILE A 292 21.99 -3.08 -1.00
C ILE A 292 22.03 -3.75 0.37
N LEU A 293 22.50 -3.05 1.41
CA LEU A 293 22.48 -3.55 2.79
C LEU A 293 21.05 -3.88 3.22
N GLY A 294 20.09 -3.02 2.90
CA GLY A 294 18.67 -3.26 3.01
C GLY A 294 18.25 -4.60 2.41
N SER A 295 18.49 -4.75 1.11
CA SER A 295 18.10 -5.95 0.36
C SER A 295 18.77 -7.24 0.86
N ILE A 296 19.96 -7.14 1.46
CA ILE A 296 20.71 -8.29 2.01
C ILE A 296 20.23 -8.65 3.42
N PHE A 297 20.08 -7.66 4.31
CA PHE A 297 19.73 -7.90 5.71
C PHE A 297 18.24 -8.12 5.93
N MET A 298 17.38 -7.52 5.09
CA MET A 298 15.93 -7.66 5.17
C MET A 298 15.28 -7.40 3.80
N PRO A 299 14.53 -8.36 3.22
CA PRO A 299 13.61 -8.08 2.10
C PRO A 299 12.68 -6.88 2.35
N ILE A 300 12.51 -6.48 3.62
CA ILE A 300 11.68 -5.40 4.14
C ILE A 300 12.21 -3.99 3.83
N GLY A 301 13.53 -3.77 3.68
CA GLY A 301 14.09 -2.41 3.57
C GLY A 301 14.06 -1.79 2.16
N ALA A 302 14.25 -2.60 1.12
CA ALA A 302 14.62 -2.10 -0.21
C ALA A 302 13.55 -1.21 -0.88
N GLY A 303 12.26 -1.47 -0.65
CA GLY A 303 11.18 -0.64 -1.21
C GLY A 303 11.12 0.77 -0.62
N LEU A 304 11.39 0.92 0.67
CA LEU A 304 11.37 2.21 1.40
C LEU A 304 12.52 3.14 0.98
N PHE A 305 13.58 2.59 0.36
CA PHE A 305 14.80 3.32 0.02
C PHE A 305 14.79 3.92 -1.40
N VAL A 306 13.81 3.54 -2.22
CA VAL A 306 13.65 3.97 -3.62
C VAL A 306 13.12 5.41 -3.73
N ASP A 307 12.23 5.84 -2.83
CA ASP A 307 11.59 7.16 -2.91
C ASP A 307 12.62 8.29 -2.85
N ALA A 308 13.61 8.17 -1.96
CA ALA A 308 14.73 9.11 -1.88
C ALA A 308 15.57 9.13 -3.17
N ALA A 309 15.74 7.98 -3.83
CA ALA A 309 16.49 7.89 -5.09
C ALA A 309 15.73 8.59 -6.24
N VAL A 310 14.41 8.42 -6.32
CA VAL A 310 13.59 9.05 -7.38
C VAL A 310 13.51 10.56 -7.20
N GLN A 311 13.33 11.05 -5.97
CA GLN A 311 13.31 12.48 -5.67
C GLN A 311 14.63 13.20 -5.98
N THR A 312 15.77 12.50 -5.90
CA THR A 312 17.10 13.07 -6.14
C THR A 312 17.58 12.95 -7.59
N THR A 313 17.02 12.02 -8.37
CA THR A 313 17.43 11.75 -9.75
C THR A 313 16.58 12.46 -10.79
N LEU A 314 15.33 12.77 -10.48
CA LEU A 314 14.42 13.47 -11.39
C LEU A 314 14.51 14.99 -11.28
N ASN A 315 14.18 15.66 -12.37
CA ASN A 315 14.00 17.11 -12.38
C ASN A 315 12.85 17.50 -11.45
N PRO A 316 12.90 18.66 -10.76
CA PRO A 316 11.87 19.02 -9.77
C PRO A 316 10.43 19.08 -10.31
N ALA A 317 10.26 19.34 -11.61
CA ALA A 317 8.95 19.30 -12.27
C ALA A 317 8.39 17.88 -12.44
N ASP A 318 9.27 16.87 -12.48
CA ASP A 318 8.96 15.46 -12.74
C ASP A 318 8.95 14.60 -11.46
N VAL A 319 9.46 15.13 -10.34
CA VAL A 319 9.53 14.42 -9.04
C VAL A 319 8.18 13.89 -8.60
N ASN A 320 7.13 14.71 -8.65
CA ASN A 320 5.79 14.28 -8.22
C ASN A 320 5.25 13.12 -9.06
N LEU A 321 5.56 13.12 -10.36
CA LEU A 321 5.14 12.06 -11.26
C LEU A 321 5.95 10.78 -11.01
N GLY A 322 7.27 10.91 -10.85
CA GLY A 322 8.14 9.80 -10.47
C GLY A 322 7.73 9.13 -9.16
N THR A 323 7.49 9.91 -8.10
CA THR A 323 6.99 9.40 -6.81
C THR A 323 5.64 8.70 -7.00
N GLY A 324 4.74 9.23 -7.84
CA GLY A 324 3.48 8.58 -8.18
C GLY A 324 3.66 7.18 -8.79
N VAL A 325 4.64 7.01 -9.69
CA VAL A 325 4.97 5.70 -10.28
C VAL A 325 5.49 4.73 -9.22
N ILE A 326 6.32 5.20 -8.29
CA ILE A 326 6.85 4.35 -7.21
C ILE A 326 5.75 3.92 -6.24
N LEU A 327 4.90 4.86 -5.79
CA LEU A 327 3.74 4.57 -4.93
C LEU A 327 2.76 3.61 -5.61
N PHE A 328 2.59 3.74 -6.93
CA PHE A 328 1.81 2.78 -7.70
C PHE A 328 2.43 1.39 -7.67
N GLY A 329 3.74 1.26 -7.88
CA GLY A 329 4.48 -0.01 -7.74
C GLY A 329 4.36 -0.63 -6.36
N GLN A 330 4.49 0.19 -5.30
CA GLN A 330 4.32 -0.20 -3.91
C GLN A 330 2.89 -0.66 -3.57
N SER A 331 1.87 -0.18 -4.28
CA SER A 331 0.47 -0.56 -4.05
C SER A 331 0.07 -1.79 -4.86
N ILE A 332 0.50 -1.88 -6.12
CA ILE A 332 0.12 -2.97 -7.02
C ILE A 332 0.89 -4.26 -6.74
N GLY A 333 2.16 -4.18 -6.32
CA GLY A 333 2.97 -5.33 -5.95
C GLY A 333 2.28 -6.21 -4.92
N PRO A 334 1.95 -5.69 -3.72
CA PRO A 334 1.28 -6.46 -2.68
C PRO A 334 -0.04 -7.04 -3.14
N ALA A 335 -0.84 -6.30 -3.91
CA ALA A 335 -2.10 -6.81 -4.43
C ALA A 335 -1.92 -8.04 -5.34
N VAL A 336 -0.91 -8.04 -6.22
CA VAL A 336 -0.57 -9.20 -7.07
C VAL A 336 -0.07 -10.36 -6.21
N PHE A 337 0.94 -10.12 -5.37
CA PHE A 337 1.62 -11.21 -4.67
C PHE A 337 0.82 -11.79 -3.51
N ILE A 338 -0.06 -11.02 -2.87
CA ILE A 338 -1.03 -11.57 -1.89
C ILE A 338 -2.05 -12.47 -2.60
N ALA A 339 -2.52 -12.09 -3.79
CA ALA A 339 -3.42 -12.95 -4.59
C ALA A 339 -2.72 -14.24 -5.03
N VAL A 340 -1.46 -14.17 -5.50
CA VAL A 340 -0.67 -15.35 -5.84
C VAL A 340 -0.43 -16.23 -4.60
N ALA A 341 -0.04 -15.64 -3.48
CA ALA A 341 0.13 -16.34 -2.21
C ALA A 341 -1.16 -17.03 -1.77
N HIS A 342 -2.32 -16.40 -1.99
CA HIS A 342 -3.63 -16.99 -1.70
C HIS A 342 -3.90 -18.24 -2.53
N VAL A 343 -3.60 -18.20 -3.84
CA VAL A 343 -3.74 -19.35 -4.74
C VAL A 343 -2.81 -20.48 -4.30
N ILE A 344 -1.54 -20.18 -4.01
CA ILE A 344 -0.57 -21.17 -3.53
C ILE A 344 -1.08 -21.82 -2.24
N LEU A 345 -1.48 -21.01 -1.25
CA LEU A 345 -1.98 -21.51 0.02
C LEU A 345 -3.21 -22.39 -0.17
N THR A 346 -4.18 -21.96 -0.98
CA THR A 346 -5.42 -22.71 -1.20
C THR A 346 -5.16 -24.06 -1.87
N ASN A 347 -4.32 -24.08 -2.91
CA ASN A 347 -4.01 -25.31 -3.64
C ASN A 347 -3.21 -26.30 -2.79
N GLN A 348 -2.21 -25.80 -2.06
CA GLN A 348 -1.41 -26.63 -1.16
C GLN A 348 -2.26 -27.16 0.00
N LEU A 349 -3.12 -26.31 0.56
CA LEU A 349 -4.01 -26.72 1.64
C LEU A 349 -4.98 -27.81 1.19
N LEU A 350 -5.55 -27.68 -0.01
CA LEU A 350 -6.43 -28.71 -0.57
C LEU A 350 -5.67 -30.02 -0.78
N SER A 351 -4.48 -29.96 -1.40
CA SER A 351 -3.65 -31.15 -1.65
C SER A 351 -3.25 -31.86 -0.36
N ASN A 352 -2.80 -31.09 0.64
CA ASN A 352 -2.27 -31.65 1.90
C ASN A 352 -3.38 -32.13 2.84
N LEU A 353 -4.59 -31.57 2.74
CA LEU A 353 -5.73 -31.97 3.57
C LEU A 353 -6.65 -32.99 2.92
N GLN A 354 -6.58 -33.23 1.60
CA GLN A 354 -7.44 -34.21 0.93
C GLN A 354 -7.25 -35.63 1.49
N ASP A 355 -6.02 -35.99 1.85
CA ASP A 355 -5.71 -37.27 2.48
C ASP A 355 -6.21 -37.34 3.94
N VAL A 356 -6.30 -36.18 4.61
CA VAL A 356 -6.67 -36.05 6.02
C VAL A 356 -8.18 -35.80 6.20
N VAL A 357 -8.87 -35.28 5.21
CA VAL A 357 -10.31 -35.01 5.24
C VAL A 357 -10.87 -35.28 3.83
N PRO A 358 -11.42 -36.49 3.58
CA PRO A 358 -11.86 -36.91 2.24
C PRO A 358 -12.95 -36.01 1.63
N ASP A 359 -13.76 -35.35 2.47
CA ASP A 359 -14.86 -34.46 2.06
C ASP A 359 -14.47 -32.97 2.01
N LEU A 360 -13.17 -32.64 2.05
CA LEU A 360 -12.72 -31.26 2.02
C LEU A 360 -12.84 -30.67 0.61
N SER A 361 -13.85 -29.82 0.39
CA SER A 361 -14.01 -29.08 -0.86
C SER A 361 -13.46 -27.66 -0.76
N PRO A 362 -13.05 -27.04 -1.89
CA PRO A 362 -12.68 -25.62 -1.92
C PRO A 362 -13.79 -24.71 -1.37
N ALA A 363 -15.06 -25.06 -1.64
CA ALA A 363 -16.22 -24.32 -1.15
C ALA A 363 -16.38 -24.42 0.37
N PHE A 364 -16.01 -25.55 0.97
CA PHE A 364 -16.03 -25.70 2.43
C PHE A 364 -15.00 -24.79 3.10
N LEU A 365 -13.78 -24.74 2.55
CA LEU A 365 -12.72 -23.85 3.02
C LEU A 365 -13.08 -22.36 2.85
N GLU A 366 -13.68 -21.99 1.72
CA GLU A 366 -14.09 -20.63 1.42
C GLU A 366 -15.23 -20.15 2.36
N ASN A 367 -16.17 -21.03 2.71
CA ASN A 367 -17.33 -20.67 3.53
C ASN A 367 -17.05 -20.69 5.05
N ASN A 368 -16.19 -21.60 5.52
CA ASN A 368 -15.93 -21.74 6.96
C ASN A 368 -14.66 -20.98 7.41
N GLY A 369 -13.71 -20.79 6.49
CA GLY A 369 -12.41 -20.19 6.77
C GLY A 369 -11.49 -21.08 7.61
N LEU A 370 -10.18 -20.82 7.53
CA LEU A 370 -9.14 -21.57 8.26
C LEU A 370 -9.31 -21.54 9.78
N GLY A 371 -9.88 -20.46 10.34
CA GLY A 371 -10.03 -20.28 11.79
C GLY A 371 -11.10 -21.18 12.43
N ASN A 372 -12.11 -21.62 11.66
CA ASN A 372 -13.19 -22.47 12.16
C ASN A 372 -13.04 -23.93 11.77
N LEU A 373 -11.88 -24.35 11.24
CA LEU A 373 -11.66 -25.75 10.85
C LEU A 373 -11.85 -26.75 12.01
N LYS A 374 -11.72 -26.29 13.26
CA LYS A 374 -11.96 -27.10 14.47
C LYS A 374 -13.39 -27.62 14.59
N SER A 375 -14.39 -26.92 14.04
CA SER A 375 -15.80 -27.30 14.23
C SER A 375 -16.28 -28.44 13.34
N GLY A 376 -15.43 -28.96 12.44
CA GLY A 376 -15.79 -30.02 11.48
C GLY A 376 -14.86 -31.24 11.45
N ILE A 377 -13.83 -31.31 12.28
CA ILE A 377 -12.80 -32.36 12.22
C ILE A 377 -12.68 -33.07 13.58
N PRO A 378 -12.72 -34.41 13.64
CA PRO A 378 -12.49 -35.16 14.88
C PRO A 378 -11.12 -34.86 15.49
N GLU A 379 -11.07 -34.69 16.83
CA GLU A 379 -9.84 -34.32 17.57
C GLU A 379 -8.64 -35.23 17.29
N GLN A 380 -8.88 -36.50 16.97
CA GLN A 380 -7.83 -37.50 16.68
C GLN A 380 -7.03 -37.24 15.40
N ARG A 381 -7.59 -36.51 14.42
CA ARG A 381 -6.89 -36.17 13.16
C ARG A 381 -6.27 -34.77 13.19
N TRP A 382 -6.39 -34.07 14.32
CA TRP A 382 -6.06 -32.66 14.40
C TRP A 382 -4.55 -32.39 14.29
N ASN A 383 -3.70 -33.32 14.71
CA ASN A 383 -2.24 -33.24 14.53
C ASN A 383 -1.83 -33.29 13.06
N ASP A 384 -2.47 -34.16 12.26
CA ASP A 384 -2.19 -34.28 10.83
C ASP A 384 -2.69 -33.04 10.07
N VAL A 385 -3.85 -32.50 10.48
CA VAL A 385 -4.38 -31.24 9.95
C VAL A 385 -3.43 -30.07 10.27
N PHE A 386 -2.90 -30.00 11.47
CA PHE A 386 -1.89 -28.97 11.82
C PHE A 386 -0.64 -29.09 10.96
N HIS A 387 -0.14 -30.31 10.75
CA HIS A 387 1.03 -30.53 9.91
C HIS A 387 0.77 -30.06 8.47
N ALA A 388 -0.37 -30.46 7.89
CA ALA A 388 -0.79 -30.05 6.55
C ALA A 388 -0.96 -28.53 6.41
N ILE A 389 -1.57 -27.85 7.39
CA ILE A 389 -1.70 -26.39 7.39
C ILE A 389 -0.31 -25.73 7.48
N ASN A 390 0.56 -26.22 8.35
CA ASN A 390 1.91 -25.70 8.52
C ASN A 390 2.74 -25.83 7.23
N GLU A 391 2.67 -26.97 6.56
CA GLU A 391 3.34 -27.21 5.28
C GLU A 391 2.81 -26.30 4.16
N SER A 392 1.50 -26.08 4.13
CA SER A 392 0.84 -25.19 3.16
C SER A 392 1.25 -23.72 3.36
N LEU A 393 1.32 -23.27 4.62
CA LEU A 393 1.83 -21.94 4.96
C LEU A 393 3.33 -21.82 4.65
N THR A 394 4.11 -22.86 4.91
CA THR A 394 5.55 -22.88 4.60
C THR A 394 5.82 -22.77 3.11
N SER A 395 4.99 -23.41 2.29
CA SER A 395 5.03 -23.26 0.82
C SER A 395 4.82 -21.80 0.37
N THR A 396 3.98 -21.07 1.10
CA THR A 396 3.74 -19.63 0.85
C THR A 396 4.96 -18.78 1.23
N TRP A 397 5.75 -19.20 2.21
CA TRP A 397 6.99 -18.51 2.60
C TRP A 397 8.09 -18.60 1.54
N PHE A 398 8.16 -19.67 0.74
CA PHE A 398 9.12 -19.72 -0.37
C PHE A 398 8.89 -18.61 -1.41
N LEU A 399 7.64 -18.22 -1.65
CA LEU A 399 7.34 -17.05 -2.48
C LEU A 399 7.97 -15.79 -1.90
N THR A 400 7.87 -15.60 -0.58
CA THR A 400 8.44 -14.42 0.11
C THR A 400 9.96 -14.34 -0.06
N VAL A 401 10.65 -15.50 0.00
CA VAL A 401 12.10 -15.61 -0.24
C VAL A 401 12.46 -15.29 -1.68
N ALA A 402 11.71 -15.83 -2.66
CA ALA A 402 11.92 -15.54 -4.08
C ALA A 402 11.74 -14.05 -4.39
N LEU A 403 10.74 -13.41 -3.79
CA LEU A 403 10.51 -11.97 -3.91
C LEU A 403 11.61 -11.13 -3.24
N GLY A 404 12.17 -11.60 -2.13
CA GLY A 404 13.33 -10.97 -1.51
C GLY A 404 14.55 -10.96 -2.45
N GLY A 405 14.83 -12.11 -3.07
CA GLY A 405 15.87 -12.22 -4.10
C GLY A 405 15.62 -11.34 -5.31
N ALA A 406 14.38 -11.30 -5.81
CA ALA A 406 13.99 -10.42 -6.92
C ALA A 406 14.21 -8.95 -6.58
N THR A 407 13.93 -8.54 -5.35
CA THR A 407 14.12 -7.16 -4.87
C THR A 407 15.58 -6.72 -4.86
N LEU A 408 16.51 -7.62 -4.54
CA LEU A 408 17.95 -7.36 -4.59
C LEU A 408 18.41 -6.98 -6.01
N VAL A 409 17.88 -7.65 -7.05
CA VAL A 409 18.18 -7.32 -8.45
C VAL A 409 17.80 -5.88 -8.77
N GLY A 410 16.64 -5.43 -8.27
CA GLY A 410 16.16 -4.07 -8.46
C GLY A 410 17.07 -3.03 -7.83
N ALA A 411 17.47 -3.26 -6.57
CA ALA A 411 18.37 -2.38 -5.85
C ALA A 411 19.73 -2.21 -6.54
N LEU A 412 20.25 -3.27 -7.16
CA LEU A 412 21.51 -3.22 -7.92
C LEU A 412 21.41 -2.34 -9.18
N LEU A 413 20.23 -2.32 -9.82
CA LEU A 413 19.98 -1.58 -11.06
C LEU A 413 19.82 -0.06 -10.87
N VAL A 414 19.59 0.39 -9.63
CA VAL A 414 19.46 1.83 -9.32
C VAL A 414 20.80 2.56 -9.52
N GLN A 415 20.72 3.76 -10.10
CA GLN A 415 21.89 4.60 -10.32
C GLN A 415 22.55 5.00 -9.00
N HIS A 416 23.86 5.20 -9.01
CA HIS A 416 24.58 5.71 -7.86
C HIS A 416 24.69 7.23 -7.97
N ARG A 417 23.90 7.98 -7.21
CA ARG A 417 24.01 9.45 -7.14
C ARG A 417 24.10 9.94 -5.71
N SER A 418 24.85 11.03 -5.51
CA SER A 418 24.91 11.72 -4.22
C SER A 418 23.67 12.58 -4.02
N VAL A 419 23.10 12.50 -2.82
CA VAL A 419 21.98 13.31 -2.33
C VAL A 419 22.46 14.72 -1.93
N LYS A 420 23.77 14.89 -1.65
CA LYS A 420 24.35 16.20 -1.32
C LYS A 420 24.42 17.04 -2.60
N GLN A 421 23.57 18.06 -2.71
CA GLN A 421 23.67 19.05 -3.79
C GLN A 421 25.10 19.61 -3.84
N LYS A 422 25.70 19.64 -5.03
CA LYS A 422 26.92 20.40 -5.25
C LYS A 422 26.66 21.84 -4.80
N ARG A 423 27.46 22.29 -3.84
CA ARG A 423 27.50 23.64 -3.27
C ARG A 423 28.01 24.67 -4.30
N THR A 424 27.59 24.57 -5.56
CA THR A 424 28.13 25.36 -6.68
C THR A 424 27.58 26.78 -6.72
N SER A 425 26.38 27.02 -6.19
CA SER A 425 25.74 28.35 -6.23
C SER A 425 26.26 29.32 -5.17
N ALA A 426 26.83 28.84 -4.06
CA ALA A 426 27.39 29.72 -3.03
C ALA A 426 28.75 30.29 -3.46
N ASN A 427 29.55 29.51 -4.19
CA ASN A 427 30.81 29.99 -4.74
C ASN A 427 30.60 30.86 -5.97
N SER A 428 29.68 30.53 -6.90
CA SER A 428 29.46 31.40 -8.07
C SER A 428 28.95 32.80 -7.69
N ILE A 429 28.08 32.92 -6.67
CA ILE A 429 27.61 34.22 -6.16
C ILE A 429 28.75 34.98 -5.45
N ARG A 430 29.65 34.29 -4.75
CA ARG A 430 30.84 34.91 -4.12
C ARG A 430 31.87 35.37 -5.16
N THR A 431 32.08 34.59 -6.23
CA THR A 431 32.99 34.95 -7.33
C THR A 431 32.40 36.07 -8.20
N GLN A 432 31.08 36.09 -8.39
CA GLN A 432 30.39 37.15 -9.14
C GLN A 432 30.30 38.46 -8.33
N ARG A 433 30.11 38.40 -7.00
CA ARG A 433 30.27 39.58 -6.11
C ARG A 433 31.71 40.08 -6.08
N ARG A 434 32.73 39.21 -6.07
CA ARG A 434 34.14 39.66 -6.14
C ARG A 434 34.51 40.33 -7.46
N ARG A 435 33.91 39.92 -8.59
CA ARG A 435 34.13 40.60 -9.88
C ARG A 435 33.45 41.97 -9.97
N LEU A 436 32.31 42.17 -9.30
CA LEU A 436 31.63 43.46 -9.22
C LEU A 436 32.32 44.48 -8.31
N PHE A 437 33.18 44.05 -7.38
CA PHE A 437 33.93 44.91 -6.47
C PHE A 437 35.40 45.13 -6.89
N CYS A 438 35.86 44.52 -7.99
CA CYS A 438 37.23 44.64 -8.49
C CYS A 438 37.30 45.04 -9.98
N ALA A 439 36.28 45.71 -10.52
CA ALA A 439 36.42 46.40 -11.79
C ALA A 439 37.11 47.77 -11.53
N PRO A 440 38.27 48.05 -12.16
CA PRO A 440 39.03 49.28 -11.94
C PRO A 440 38.35 50.53 -12.52
#